data_AF-A0A837HXY6-F1
#
_entry.id   AF-A0A837HXY6-F1
#
_cell.length_a   1.000
_cell.length_b   1.000
_cell.length_c   1.000
_cell.angle_alpha   90.00
_cell.angle_beta   90.00
_cell.angle_gamma   90.00
#
_symmetry.space_group_name_H-M   'P 1'
#
loop_
_entity.id
_entity.type
_entity.pdbx_description
1 polymer ?
#
loop_
_entity_poly.entity_id
_entity_poly.type
_entity_poly.pdbx_seq_one_letter_code
_entity_poly.pdbx_strand_id
1 'polypeptide(L)'
;MLLLVPLLLLIHFVLLINTRFTLWPEMVVYPYLVNNGFMLYRDIINPYPPFLSYSLAIFAKIFGYQPLPYQILTWFLIIITDLLTFLLAQKIFTKSTAYFSLIFFIILSIPFGVNGLWFDLVQTPLVLLSVYFFYKFMNNPKSRKSLFFSVFSLTIAIFTKQQVIWLSLWFLAILIYKFGKKTKDIFIKNPYIFAPFICMFLTLIIFFRQQGLTDDFLYWIFIFPFFKASRMPWYLLLPTVHQILTILALFFLFTPILFNNRFKTTLIVLTGFVLVLFAYPRFDYFHLIPSLTVLSLTFPDNLKSLKKTKLAIRSIFTLSLIFLIVFTIRYLKNNWTQEVRFFEKDIAGAALTLSKNTNPGDSIYIQNGPDQILALSGRLPPKPWADEFPWYLEIPDLQKKVIDGIEKQNSKFIIFKPYDVGPRYELGVYRPREIADYLDANYKNLVQISDTLWFKVRK
;
A
#
# COMPACT_ATOMS: atom_id res chain seq x y z
N MET A 1 8.18 18.68 -29.25
CA MET A 1 8.26 18.63 -27.77
C MET A 1 6.91 18.48 -27.07
N LEU A 2 5.82 19.14 -27.51
CA LEU A 2 4.49 19.01 -26.87
C LEU A 2 3.93 17.57 -26.89
N LEU A 3 4.27 16.76 -27.89
CA LEU A 3 3.79 15.38 -28.04
C LEU A 3 4.55 14.33 -27.20
N LEU A 4 5.68 14.67 -26.58
CA LEU A 4 6.52 13.65 -25.93
C LEU A 4 5.96 13.16 -24.58
N VAL A 5 5.30 14.03 -23.80
CA VAL A 5 4.66 13.58 -22.55
C VAL A 5 3.50 12.63 -22.84
N PRO A 6 2.53 12.97 -23.72
CA PRO A 6 1.47 12.04 -24.11
C PRO A 6 2.00 10.70 -24.63
N LEU A 7 3.07 10.71 -25.44
CA LEU A 7 3.70 9.47 -25.93
C LEU A 7 4.26 8.61 -24.79
N LEU A 8 4.97 9.22 -23.83
CA LEU A 8 5.50 8.49 -22.66
C LEU A 8 4.38 7.93 -21.78
N LEU A 9 3.30 8.69 -21.57
CA LEU A 9 2.12 8.20 -20.85
C LEU A 9 1.47 7.03 -21.59
N LEU A 10 1.38 7.09 -22.92
CA LEU A 10 0.88 5.97 -23.73
C LEU A 10 1.77 4.74 -23.58
N ILE A 11 3.10 4.90 -23.60
CA ILE A 11 4.04 3.79 -23.37
C ILE A 11 3.82 3.18 -21.98
N HIS A 12 3.68 4.00 -20.94
CA HIS A 12 3.41 3.48 -19.60
C HIS A 12 2.08 2.75 -19.56
N PHE A 13 1.03 3.31 -20.15
CA PHE A 13 -0.28 2.70 -20.23
C PHE A 13 -0.26 1.33 -20.94
N VAL A 14 0.49 1.20 -22.04
CA VAL A 14 0.71 -0.09 -22.71
C VAL A 14 1.41 -1.08 -21.79
N LEU A 15 2.45 -0.67 -21.05
CA LEU A 15 3.10 -1.53 -20.06
C LEU A 15 2.13 -1.96 -18.94
N LEU A 16 1.27 -1.06 -18.47
CA LEU A 16 0.28 -1.33 -17.41
C LEU A 16 -0.83 -2.29 -17.86
N ILE A 17 -1.33 -2.16 -19.09
CA ILE A 17 -2.33 -3.10 -19.65
C ILE A 17 -1.74 -4.51 -19.76
N ASN A 18 -0.47 -4.60 -20.15
CA ASN A 18 0.15 -5.89 -20.45
C ASN A 18 0.87 -6.53 -19.26
N THR A 19 1.05 -5.84 -18.14
CA THR A 19 1.68 -6.42 -16.94
C THR A 19 0.60 -6.81 -15.93
N ARG A 20 0.86 -7.86 -15.14
CA ARG A 20 -0.08 -8.36 -14.15
C ARG A 20 -0.56 -7.26 -13.21
N PHE A 21 -1.87 -7.04 -13.17
CA PHE A 21 -2.49 -6.16 -12.19
C PHE A 21 -2.71 -6.90 -10.87
N THR A 22 -2.43 -6.25 -9.75
CA THR A 22 -2.68 -6.79 -8.40
C THR A 22 -3.77 -6.01 -7.69
N LEU A 23 -4.85 -6.69 -7.33
CA LEU A 23 -5.91 -6.15 -6.49
C LEU A 23 -5.96 -6.96 -5.21
N TRP A 24 -5.47 -6.40 -4.10
CA TRP A 24 -5.53 -7.08 -2.82
C TRP A 24 -6.99 -7.21 -2.33
N PRO A 25 -7.39 -8.35 -1.76
CA PRO A 25 -8.76 -8.58 -1.29
C PRO A 25 -9.28 -7.47 -0.37
N GLU A 26 -8.43 -6.93 0.50
CA GLU A 26 -8.77 -5.84 1.45
C GLU A 26 -9.28 -4.58 0.73
N MET A 27 -8.82 -4.31 -0.50
CA MET A 27 -9.25 -3.16 -1.29
C MET A 27 -10.67 -3.30 -1.82
N VAL A 28 -11.27 -4.49 -1.75
CA VAL A 28 -12.61 -4.80 -2.25
C VAL A 28 -13.53 -5.28 -1.12
N VAL A 29 -13.05 -6.18 -0.26
CA VAL A 29 -13.82 -6.77 0.83
C VAL A 29 -14.15 -5.73 1.89
N TYR A 30 -13.18 -4.92 2.33
CA TYR A 30 -13.44 -3.90 3.36
C TYR A 30 -14.50 -2.88 2.91
N PRO A 31 -14.40 -2.27 1.70
CA PRO A 31 -15.45 -1.36 1.23
C PRO A 31 -16.79 -2.06 1.00
N TYR A 32 -16.79 -3.32 0.55
CA TYR A 32 -18.01 -4.12 0.41
C TYR A 32 -18.71 -4.31 1.77
N LEU A 33 -17.98 -4.70 2.81
CA LEU A 33 -18.54 -4.89 4.15
C LEU A 33 -19.04 -3.56 4.74
N VAL A 34 -18.28 -2.47 4.62
CA VAL A 34 -18.71 -1.13 5.06
C VAL A 34 -20.02 -0.72 4.37
N ASN A 35 -20.15 -0.96 3.06
CA ASN A 35 -21.36 -0.66 2.31
C ASN A 35 -22.56 -1.52 2.69
N ASN A 36 -22.34 -2.66 3.35
CA ASN A 36 -23.36 -3.57 3.86
C ASN A 36 -23.52 -3.50 5.38
N GLY A 37 -23.18 -2.36 5.98
CA GLY A 37 -23.48 -2.06 7.39
C GLY A 37 -22.50 -2.66 8.40
N PHE A 38 -21.32 -3.08 7.98
CA PHE A 38 -20.24 -3.42 8.91
C PHE A 38 -19.53 -2.15 9.37
N MET A 39 -19.29 -2.06 10.67
CA MET A 39 -18.51 -0.97 11.25
C MET A 39 -17.02 -1.28 11.18
N LEU A 40 -16.25 -0.38 10.57
CA LEU A 40 -14.79 -0.48 10.54
C LEU A 40 -14.24 -0.50 11.98
N TYR A 41 -13.21 -1.30 12.24
CA TYR A 41 -12.52 -1.50 13.53
C TYR A 41 -13.26 -2.37 14.55
N ARG A 42 -14.59 -2.42 14.52
CA ARG A 42 -15.38 -3.28 15.42
C ARG A 42 -15.85 -4.56 14.74
N ASP A 43 -16.51 -4.42 13.59
CA ASP A 43 -17.03 -5.55 12.82
C ASP A 43 -16.02 -6.01 11.74
N ILE A 44 -15.03 -5.18 11.43
CA ILE A 44 -13.95 -5.45 10.46
C ILE A 44 -12.62 -5.14 11.13
N ILE A 45 -11.70 -6.10 11.14
CA ILE A 45 -10.32 -5.85 11.56
C ILE A 45 -9.58 -5.08 10.47
N ASN A 46 -9.11 -3.88 10.80
CA ASN A 46 -8.37 -3.04 9.87
C ASN A 46 -7.25 -2.27 10.60
N PRO A 47 -5.97 -2.62 10.41
CA PRO A 47 -4.84 -1.91 11.05
C PRO A 47 -4.40 -0.65 10.28
N TYR A 48 -5.19 -0.18 9.31
CA TYR A 48 -4.87 0.97 8.46
C TYR A 48 -5.81 2.15 8.70
N PRO A 49 -5.31 3.40 8.56
CA PRO A 49 -6.15 4.58 8.64
C PRO A 49 -7.37 4.54 7.71
N PRO A 50 -8.50 5.15 8.11
CA PRO A 50 -9.81 4.89 7.51
C PRO A 50 -9.99 5.51 6.11
N PHE A 51 -9.13 6.44 5.72
CA PHE A 51 -9.38 7.30 4.56
C PHE A 51 -9.52 6.49 3.25
N LEU A 52 -8.63 5.53 3.01
CA LEU A 52 -8.71 4.72 1.79
C LEU A 52 -9.92 3.80 1.81
N SER A 53 -10.18 3.10 2.91
CA SER A 53 -11.31 2.16 3.01
C SER A 53 -12.66 2.84 2.77
N TYR A 54 -12.90 4.02 3.37
CA TYR A 54 -14.13 4.77 3.09
C TYR A 54 -14.17 5.37 1.68
N SER A 55 -13.03 5.83 1.16
CA SER A 55 -12.96 6.33 -0.23
C SER A 55 -13.30 5.23 -1.24
N LEU A 56 -12.78 4.01 -1.02
CA LEU A 56 -13.11 2.84 -1.83
C LEU A 56 -14.55 2.38 -1.60
N ALA A 57 -15.12 2.55 -0.40
CA ALA A 57 -16.52 2.25 -0.15
C ALA A 57 -17.44 3.12 -1.01
N ILE A 58 -17.17 4.43 -1.07
CA ILE A 58 -17.88 5.37 -1.95
C ILE A 58 -17.68 4.99 -3.42
N PHE A 59 -16.43 4.72 -3.83
CA PHE A 59 -16.10 4.31 -5.20
C PHE A 59 -16.88 3.04 -5.60
N ALA A 60 -16.88 2.01 -4.76
CA ALA A 60 -17.50 0.74 -5.05
C ALA A 60 -19.04 0.80 -5.11
N LYS A 61 -19.68 1.75 -4.39
CA LYS A 61 -21.12 2.01 -4.57
C LYS A 61 -21.46 2.48 -5.98
N ILE A 62 -20.55 3.20 -6.64
CA ILE A 62 -20.77 3.79 -7.95
C ILE A 62 -20.36 2.83 -9.06
N PHE A 63 -19.19 2.20 -8.94
CA PHE A 63 -18.58 1.41 -10.01
C PHE A 63 -18.64 -0.12 -9.80
N GLY A 64 -19.12 -0.58 -8.64
CA GLY A 64 -19.21 -1.99 -8.28
C GLY A 64 -17.93 -2.58 -7.68
N TYR A 65 -17.94 -3.90 -7.48
CA TYR A 65 -16.88 -4.66 -6.78
C TYR A 65 -16.02 -5.52 -7.72
N GLN A 66 -16.21 -5.38 -9.04
CA GLN A 66 -15.43 -6.11 -10.05
C GLN A 66 -14.02 -5.53 -10.19
N PRO A 67 -13.00 -6.32 -10.60
CA PRO A 67 -11.62 -5.85 -10.67
C PRO A 67 -11.34 -4.68 -11.63
N LEU A 68 -12.04 -4.65 -12.77
CA LEU A 68 -11.78 -3.68 -13.85
C LEU A 68 -11.91 -2.21 -13.40
N PRO A 69 -12.99 -1.79 -12.69
CA PRO A 69 -13.05 -0.46 -12.07
C PRO A 69 -11.82 -0.09 -11.23
N TYR A 70 -11.34 -0.98 -10.36
CA TYR A 70 -10.17 -0.72 -9.52
C TYR A 70 -8.88 -0.64 -10.34
N GLN A 71 -8.78 -1.43 -11.42
CA GLN A 71 -7.66 -1.36 -12.35
C GLN A 71 -7.60 0.01 -13.05
N ILE A 72 -8.74 0.52 -13.53
CA ILE A 72 -8.84 1.86 -14.14
C ILE A 72 -8.49 2.95 -13.13
N LEU A 73 -8.99 2.84 -11.89
CA LEU A 73 -8.64 3.76 -10.80
C LEU A 73 -7.13 3.75 -10.52
N THR A 74 -6.51 2.56 -10.52
CA THR A 74 -5.06 2.39 -10.32
C THR A 74 -4.30 3.09 -11.42
N TRP A 75 -4.64 2.86 -12.69
CA TRP A 75 -3.98 3.51 -13.82
C TRP A 75 -4.13 5.03 -13.79
N PHE A 76 -5.29 5.53 -13.37
CA PHE A 76 -5.51 6.96 -13.16
C PHE A 76 -4.55 7.55 -12.11
N LEU A 77 -4.36 6.86 -10.97
CA LEU A 77 -3.42 7.27 -9.93
C LEU A 77 -1.96 7.23 -10.43
N ILE A 78 -1.60 6.23 -11.24
CA ILE A 78 -0.27 6.13 -11.86
C ILE A 78 -0.03 7.28 -12.83
N ILE A 79 -1.00 7.61 -13.70
CA ILE A 79 -0.89 8.73 -14.64
C ILE A 79 -0.78 10.07 -13.89
N ILE A 80 -1.52 10.26 -12.79
CA ILE A 80 -1.32 11.43 -11.91
C ILE A 80 0.12 11.47 -11.38
N THR A 81 0.64 10.33 -10.95
CA THR A 81 2.02 10.21 -10.44
C THR A 81 3.06 10.52 -11.53
N ASP A 82 2.84 10.06 -12.77
CA ASP A 82 3.68 10.38 -13.93
C ASP A 82 3.69 11.88 -14.22
N LEU A 83 2.51 12.49 -14.29
CA LEU A 83 2.36 13.92 -14.54
C LEU A 83 3.02 14.75 -13.45
N LEU A 84 2.83 14.39 -12.17
CA LEU A 84 3.49 15.05 -11.05
C LEU A 84 5.01 14.86 -11.12
N THR A 85 5.49 13.66 -11.42
CA THR A 85 6.93 13.40 -11.58
C THR A 85 7.55 14.34 -12.62
N PHE A 86 6.92 14.45 -13.79
CA PHE A 86 7.36 15.37 -14.85
C PHE A 86 7.29 16.84 -14.40
N LEU A 87 6.14 17.29 -13.92
CA LEU A 87 5.92 18.70 -13.56
C LEU A 87 6.83 19.16 -12.42
N LEU A 88 7.04 18.31 -11.42
CA LEU A 88 7.89 18.63 -10.27
C LEU A 88 9.38 18.58 -10.65
N ALA A 89 9.82 17.59 -11.44
CA ALA A 89 11.18 17.56 -11.97
C ALA A 89 11.48 18.79 -12.84
N GLN A 90 10.52 19.24 -13.65
CA GLN A 90 10.64 20.48 -14.43
C GLN A 90 10.80 21.72 -13.55
N LYS A 91 10.03 21.80 -12.45
CA LYS A 91 10.09 22.94 -11.51
C LYS A 91 11.35 22.95 -10.64
N ILE A 92 11.94 21.79 -10.36
CA ILE A 92 13.16 21.67 -9.56
C ILE A 92 14.41 21.90 -10.44
N PHE A 93 14.39 21.40 -11.67
CA PHE A 93 15.53 21.38 -12.59
C PHE A 93 15.17 22.08 -13.92
N THR A 94 15.09 21.34 -15.03
CA THR A 94 14.76 21.86 -16.36
C THR A 94 13.73 20.98 -17.08
N LYS A 95 13.20 21.45 -18.21
CA LYS A 95 12.24 20.67 -19.02
C LYS A 95 12.86 19.40 -19.61
N SER A 96 14.11 19.46 -20.07
CA SER A 96 14.80 18.28 -20.61
C SER A 96 15.02 17.21 -19.54
N THR A 97 15.36 17.61 -18.30
CA THR A 97 15.52 16.68 -17.18
C THR A 97 14.21 15.99 -16.82
N ALA A 98 13.07 16.70 -16.90
CA ALA A 98 11.77 16.13 -16.55
C ALA A 98 11.40 14.89 -17.38
N TYR A 99 11.79 14.83 -18.66
CA TYR A 99 11.56 13.63 -19.49
C TYR A 99 12.35 12.42 -18.99
N PHE A 100 13.62 12.60 -18.61
CA PHE A 100 14.44 11.51 -18.08
C PHE A 100 13.94 11.02 -16.71
N SER A 101 13.43 11.91 -15.86
CA SER A 101 12.76 11.53 -14.62
C SER A 101 11.53 10.66 -14.89
N LEU A 102 10.70 11.07 -15.84
CA LEU A 102 9.51 10.33 -16.24
C LEU A 102 9.86 8.96 -16.83
N ILE A 103 10.82 8.88 -17.77
CA ILE A 103 11.28 7.62 -18.37
C ILE A 103 11.80 6.66 -17.29
N PHE A 104 12.61 7.17 -16.35
CA PHE A 104 13.13 6.36 -15.25
C PHE A 104 12.01 5.78 -14.39
N PHE A 105 11.02 6.59 -14.02
CA PHE A 105 9.88 6.13 -13.24
C PHE A 105 9.04 5.12 -14.01
N ILE A 106 8.69 5.38 -15.28
CA ILE A 106 7.91 4.46 -16.12
C ILE A 106 8.56 3.08 -16.18
N ILE A 107 9.86 3.00 -16.48
CA ILE A 107 10.54 1.71 -16.69
C ILE A 107 10.68 0.95 -15.37
N LEU A 108 11.17 1.59 -14.32
CA LEU A 108 11.48 0.90 -13.07
C LEU A 108 10.27 0.71 -12.16
N SER A 109 9.18 1.46 -12.31
CA SER A 109 8.01 1.29 -11.45
C SER A 109 7.28 -0.03 -11.72
N ILE A 110 7.33 -0.52 -12.96
CA ILE A 110 6.74 -1.79 -13.38
C ILE A 110 7.23 -2.99 -12.55
N PRO A 111 8.54 -3.32 -12.50
CA PRO A 111 9.01 -4.46 -11.73
C PRO A 111 8.98 -4.24 -10.20
N PHE A 112 8.74 -3.01 -9.77
CA PHE A 112 8.46 -2.68 -8.37
C PHE A 112 6.96 -2.79 -8.03
N GLY A 113 6.12 -3.27 -8.94
CA GLY A 113 4.73 -3.58 -8.64
C GLY A 113 3.81 -2.35 -8.62
N VAL A 114 4.11 -1.31 -9.39
CA VAL A 114 3.26 -0.11 -9.48
C VAL A 114 1.83 -0.41 -9.96
N ASN A 115 1.66 -1.46 -10.76
CA ASN A 115 0.38 -1.91 -11.30
C ASN A 115 -0.42 -2.71 -10.26
N GLY A 116 -0.62 -2.13 -9.08
CA GLY A 116 -1.41 -2.72 -8.02
C GLY A 116 -2.04 -1.67 -7.13
N LEU A 117 -3.30 -1.85 -6.78
CA LEU A 117 -4.01 -0.92 -5.91
C LEU A 117 -3.65 -1.20 -4.46
N TRP A 118 -2.82 -0.34 -3.87
CA TRP A 118 -2.52 -0.41 -2.44
C TRP A 118 -2.30 0.98 -1.86
N PHE A 119 -2.32 1.06 -0.53
CA PHE A 119 -2.10 2.29 0.23
C PHE A 119 -0.87 3.09 -0.23
N ASP A 120 0.24 2.40 -0.56
CA ASP A 120 1.50 3.04 -0.99
C ASP A 120 1.40 3.76 -2.33
N LEU A 121 0.69 3.18 -3.31
CA LEU A 121 0.42 3.84 -4.57
C LEU A 121 -0.48 5.06 -4.36
N VAL A 122 -1.58 4.89 -3.61
CA VAL A 122 -2.57 5.96 -3.38
C VAL A 122 -1.93 7.19 -2.73
N GLN A 123 -1.03 7.00 -1.77
CA GLN A 123 -0.36 8.12 -1.10
C GLN A 123 0.79 8.74 -1.90
N THR A 124 1.30 8.08 -2.94
CA THR A 124 2.52 8.51 -3.65
C THR A 124 2.41 9.95 -4.24
N PRO A 125 1.29 10.35 -4.89
CA PRO A 125 1.10 11.74 -5.33
C PRO A 125 1.26 12.77 -4.20
N LEU A 126 0.73 12.46 -3.01
CA LEU A 126 0.79 13.34 -1.84
C LEU A 126 2.20 13.37 -1.24
N VAL A 127 2.90 12.23 -1.20
CA VAL A 127 4.31 12.15 -0.80
C VAL A 127 5.18 13.00 -1.73
N LEU A 128 4.99 12.90 -3.06
CA LEU A 128 5.70 13.73 -4.03
C LEU A 128 5.49 15.23 -3.81
N LEU A 129 4.22 15.66 -3.67
CA LEU A 129 3.90 17.06 -3.39
C LEU A 129 4.52 17.53 -2.09
N SER A 130 4.47 16.69 -1.05
CA SER A 130 5.07 16.98 0.26
C SER A 130 6.58 17.21 0.15
N VAL A 131 7.31 16.32 -0.55
CA VAL A 131 8.75 16.44 -0.80
C VAL A 131 9.07 17.69 -1.62
N TYR A 132 8.30 17.99 -2.66
CA TYR A 132 8.50 19.19 -3.47
C TYR A 132 8.32 20.48 -2.67
N PHE A 133 7.24 20.60 -1.89
CA PHE A 133 6.97 21.80 -1.10
C PHE A 133 7.97 21.96 0.04
N PHE A 134 8.41 20.85 0.65
CA PHE A 134 9.50 20.86 1.62
C PHE A 134 10.80 21.35 0.98
N TYR A 135 11.15 20.81 -0.20
CA TYR A 135 12.31 21.25 -0.97
C TYR A 135 12.26 22.76 -1.30
N LYS A 136 11.08 23.27 -1.70
CA LYS A 136 10.85 24.70 -1.95
C LYS A 136 11.06 25.55 -0.69
N PHE A 137 10.54 25.10 0.45
CA PHE A 137 10.79 25.75 1.74
C PHE A 137 12.29 25.76 2.10
N MET A 138 12.99 24.65 1.89
CA MET A 138 14.43 24.55 2.16
C MET A 138 15.26 25.50 1.30
N ASN A 139 14.79 25.85 0.11
CA ASN A 139 15.39 26.85 -0.77
C ASN A 139 15.02 28.29 -0.44
N ASN A 140 13.81 28.51 0.10
CA ASN A 140 13.35 29.82 0.54
C ASN A 140 12.60 29.71 1.89
N PRO A 141 13.33 29.74 3.02
CA PRO A 141 12.74 29.54 4.35
C PRO A 141 11.77 30.64 4.79
N LYS A 142 11.72 31.78 4.08
CA LYS A 142 10.70 32.81 4.29
C LYS A 142 9.33 32.36 3.79
N SER A 143 9.26 31.39 2.88
CA SER A 143 8.02 30.85 2.32
C SER A 143 7.34 29.85 3.26
N ARG A 144 6.76 30.33 4.37
CA ARG A 144 6.01 29.48 5.31
C ARG A 144 4.83 28.75 4.66
N LYS A 145 4.23 29.36 3.64
CA LYS A 145 3.22 28.73 2.77
C LYS A 145 3.69 27.42 2.13
N SER A 146 4.97 27.32 1.75
CA SER A 146 5.51 26.07 1.21
C SER A 146 5.60 24.99 2.29
N LEU A 147 6.03 25.33 3.51
CA LEU A 147 6.04 24.38 4.62
C LEU A 147 4.62 23.94 5.01
N PHE A 148 3.65 24.85 5.00
CA PHE A 148 2.23 24.53 5.21
C PHE A 148 1.72 23.51 4.18
N PHE A 149 1.94 23.73 2.88
CA PHE A 149 1.50 22.77 1.86
C PHE A 149 2.24 21.43 1.92
N SER A 150 3.50 21.43 2.36
CA SER A 150 4.21 20.18 2.64
C SER A 150 3.50 19.41 3.74
N VAL A 151 3.24 20.03 4.90
CA VAL A 151 2.53 19.38 6.03
C VAL A 151 1.09 19.02 5.67
N PHE A 152 0.40 19.81 4.86
CA PHE A 152 -0.94 19.50 4.35
C PHE A 152 -0.95 18.20 3.55
N SER A 153 -0.08 18.07 2.53
CA SER A 153 0.03 16.84 1.73
C SER A 153 0.47 15.65 2.59
N LEU A 154 1.41 15.86 3.51
CA LEU A 154 1.89 14.84 4.43
C LEU A 154 0.78 14.34 5.37
N THR A 155 -0.09 15.24 5.83
CA THR A 155 -1.25 14.90 6.67
C THR A 155 -2.19 13.95 5.95
N ILE A 156 -2.62 14.27 4.72
CA ILE A 156 -3.53 13.40 3.97
C ILE A 156 -2.87 12.04 3.72
N ALA A 157 -1.57 12.02 3.41
CA ALA A 157 -0.82 10.79 3.23
C ALA A 157 -0.75 9.93 4.51
N ILE A 158 -0.54 10.53 5.70
CA ILE A 158 -0.56 9.82 7.00
C ILE A 158 -1.90 9.15 7.24
N PHE A 159 -3.00 9.85 6.95
CA PHE A 159 -4.35 9.30 7.13
C PHE A 159 -4.78 8.35 6.01
N THR A 160 -3.98 8.19 4.96
CA THR A 160 -4.04 7.04 4.05
C THR A 160 -3.22 5.87 4.62
N LYS A 161 -1.98 6.11 5.07
CA LYS A 161 -1.09 5.07 5.62
C LYS A 161 -0.15 5.66 6.68
N GLN A 162 -0.14 5.10 7.89
CA GLN A 162 0.62 5.66 9.02
C GLN A 162 2.15 5.67 8.84
N GLN A 163 2.70 4.81 7.98
CA GLN A 163 4.15 4.73 7.68
C GLN A 163 4.73 6.05 7.19
N VAL A 164 3.90 6.97 6.69
CA VAL A 164 4.32 8.34 6.30
C VAL A 164 4.93 9.13 7.45
N ILE A 165 4.69 8.73 8.71
CA ILE A 165 5.34 9.34 9.87
C ILE A 165 6.87 9.36 9.78
N TRP A 166 7.49 8.36 9.12
CA TRP A 166 8.93 8.34 8.89
C TRP A 166 9.41 9.54 8.07
N LEU A 167 8.61 9.98 7.09
CA LEU A 167 8.90 11.18 6.31
C LEU A 167 8.76 12.46 7.16
N SER A 168 7.77 12.52 8.08
CA SER A 168 7.64 13.64 9.02
C SER A 168 8.87 13.76 9.92
N LEU A 169 9.31 12.64 10.48
CA LEU A 169 10.49 12.58 11.35
C LEU A 169 11.75 12.99 10.59
N TRP A 170 11.90 12.54 9.34
CA TRP A 170 12.99 12.95 8.47
C TRP A 170 12.99 14.44 8.17
N PHE A 171 11.83 15.02 7.82
CA PHE A 171 11.73 16.46 7.60
C PHE A 171 12.08 17.24 8.86
N LEU A 172 11.62 16.80 10.04
CA LEU A 172 11.98 17.40 11.31
C LEU A 172 13.50 17.32 11.58
N ALA A 173 14.11 16.15 11.35
CA ALA A 173 15.55 15.97 11.50
C ALA A 173 16.35 16.91 10.58
N ILE A 174 15.91 17.09 9.34
CA ILE A 174 16.52 18.02 8.38
C ILE A 174 16.34 19.48 8.79
N LEU A 175 15.18 19.85 9.35
CA LEU A 175 14.97 21.20 9.89
C LEU A 175 15.90 21.46 11.08
N ILE A 176 16.00 20.51 12.02
CA ILE A 176 16.92 20.61 13.17
C ILE A 176 18.36 20.71 12.69
N TYR A 177 18.79 19.86 11.75
CA TYR A 177 20.13 19.91 11.18
C TYR A 177 20.44 21.27 10.53
N LYS A 178 19.50 21.84 9.77
CA LYS A 178 19.74 23.09 9.04
C LYS A 178 19.58 24.37 9.86
N PHE A 179 18.65 24.39 10.81
CA PHE A 179 18.26 25.61 11.54
C PHE A 179 18.54 25.54 13.05
N GLY A 180 18.93 24.38 13.59
CA GLY A 180 19.26 24.19 15.00
C GLY A 180 18.12 24.62 15.92
N LYS A 181 18.45 25.41 16.95
CA LYS A 181 17.47 25.96 17.92
C LYS A 181 16.37 26.79 17.26
N LYS A 182 16.63 27.41 16.10
CA LYS A 182 15.63 28.23 15.38
C LYS A 182 14.50 27.39 14.78
N THR A 183 14.63 26.06 14.70
CA THR A 183 13.54 25.17 14.27
C THR A 183 12.31 25.31 15.15
N LYS A 184 12.49 25.48 16.47
CA LYS A 184 11.39 25.70 17.41
C LYS A 184 10.60 26.96 17.06
N ASP A 185 11.29 28.05 16.73
CA ASP A 185 10.68 29.32 16.35
C ASP A 185 9.86 29.23 15.07
N ILE A 186 10.23 28.34 14.13
CA ILE A 186 9.46 28.11 12.90
C ILE A 186 8.04 27.69 13.26
N PHE A 187 7.90 26.75 14.20
CA PHE A 187 6.62 26.18 14.58
C PHE A 187 5.85 27.06 15.58
N ILE A 188 6.52 27.63 16.59
CA ILE A 188 5.88 28.51 17.58
C ILE A 188 5.30 29.76 16.94
N LYS A 189 6.03 30.38 16.00
CA LYS A 189 5.55 31.58 15.31
C LYS A 189 4.53 31.26 14.21
N ASN A 190 4.34 29.99 13.85
CA ASN A 190 3.46 29.56 12.76
C ASN A 190 2.66 28.30 13.15
N PRO A 191 1.87 28.32 14.23
CA PRO A 191 1.15 27.14 14.69
C PRO A 191 0.14 26.62 13.66
N TYR A 192 -0.34 27.48 12.76
CA TYR A 192 -1.22 27.13 11.64
C TYR A 192 -0.63 26.06 10.70
N ILE A 193 0.70 25.83 10.72
CA ILE A 193 1.34 24.73 9.98
C ILE A 193 0.74 23.38 10.37
N PHE A 194 0.32 23.20 11.63
CA PHE A 194 -0.29 21.96 12.12
C PHE A 194 -1.81 21.90 11.93
N ALA A 195 -2.45 22.98 11.46
CA ALA A 195 -3.90 23.02 11.29
C ALA A 195 -4.46 21.87 10.44
N PRO A 196 -3.84 21.45 9.31
CA PRO A 196 -4.35 20.32 8.53
C PRO A 196 -4.43 19.03 9.35
N PHE A 197 -3.38 18.72 10.11
CA PHE A 197 -3.33 17.52 10.95
C PHE A 197 -4.36 17.57 12.06
N ILE A 198 -4.44 18.69 12.79
CA ILE A 198 -5.39 18.87 13.90
C ILE A 198 -6.82 18.77 13.38
N CYS A 199 -7.17 19.45 12.29
CA CYS A 199 -8.51 19.41 11.72
C CYS A 199 -8.91 17.98 11.31
N MET A 200 -8.02 17.27 10.60
CA MET A 200 -8.31 15.91 10.13
C MET A 200 -8.40 14.91 11.29
N PHE A 201 -7.49 15.01 12.27
CA PHE A 201 -7.53 14.18 13.47
C PHE A 201 -8.81 14.40 14.28
N LEU A 202 -9.18 15.66 14.56
CA LEU A 202 -10.40 15.99 15.30
C LEU A 202 -11.65 15.51 14.56
N THR A 203 -11.69 15.66 13.23
CA THR A 203 -12.82 15.18 12.41
C THR A 203 -13.01 13.67 12.58
N LEU A 204 -11.92 12.89 12.51
CA LEU A 204 -11.99 11.44 12.69
C LEU A 204 -12.37 11.05 14.11
N ILE A 205 -11.81 11.71 15.13
CA ILE A 205 -12.17 11.45 16.53
C ILE A 205 -13.65 11.71 16.78
N ILE A 206 -14.19 12.84 16.29
CA ILE A 206 -15.61 13.16 16.40
C ILE A 206 -16.47 12.11 15.67
N PHE A 207 -16.08 11.74 14.44
CA PHE A 207 -16.77 10.74 13.63
C PHE A 207 -16.87 9.37 14.32
N PHE A 208 -15.77 8.86 14.88
CA PHE A 208 -15.78 7.57 15.60
C PHE A 208 -16.43 7.68 16.97
N ARG A 209 -16.35 8.84 17.64
CA ARG A 209 -17.04 9.06 18.92
C ARG A 209 -18.55 9.01 18.76
N GLN A 210 -19.10 9.60 17.69
CA GLN A 210 -20.53 9.55 17.39
C GLN A 210 -21.04 8.12 17.15
N GLN A 211 -20.16 7.20 16.76
CA GLN A 211 -20.49 5.79 16.53
C GLN A 211 -20.16 4.88 17.74
N GLY A 212 -19.58 5.43 18.81
CA GLY A 212 -19.11 4.63 19.95
C GLY A 212 -17.91 3.73 19.63
N LEU A 213 -17.09 4.10 18.64
CA LEU A 213 -15.98 3.32 18.09
C LEU A 213 -14.60 3.92 18.38
N THR A 214 -14.50 4.91 19.27
CA THR A 214 -13.23 5.63 19.52
C THR A 214 -12.14 4.68 20.00
N ASP A 215 -12.46 3.77 20.91
CA ASP A 215 -11.47 2.84 21.49
C ASP A 215 -11.00 1.82 20.44
N ASP A 216 -11.93 1.26 19.66
CA ASP A 216 -11.60 0.34 18.56
C ASP A 216 -10.71 1.02 17.51
N PHE A 217 -11.06 2.26 17.12
CA PHE A 217 -10.28 3.07 16.19
C PHE A 217 -8.86 3.33 16.72
N LEU A 218 -8.72 3.81 17.95
CA LEU A 218 -7.41 4.08 18.54
C LEU A 218 -6.59 2.80 18.70
N TYR A 219 -7.26 1.69 19.06
CA TYR A 219 -6.62 0.40 19.20
C TYR A 219 -6.02 -0.07 17.88
N TRP A 220 -6.81 -0.15 16.81
CA TRP A 220 -6.35 -0.73 15.55
C TRP A 220 -5.36 0.14 14.79
N ILE A 221 -5.45 1.47 14.91
CA ILE A 221 -4.55 2.39 14.20
C ILE A 221 -3.24 2.62 14.95
N PHE A 222 -3.29 2.74 16.27
CA PHE A 222 -2.12 3.11 17.07
C PHE A 222 -1.63 1.97 17.96
N ILE A 223 -2.50 1.37 18.76
CA ILE A 223 -2.04 0.39 19.76
C ILE A 223 -1.54 -0.89 19.09
N PHE A 224 -2.31 -1.44 18.16
CA PHE A 224 -2.03 -2.70 17.52
C PHE A 224 -0.74 -2.65 16.67
N PRO A 225 -0.56 -1.74 15.69
CA PRO A 225 0.60 -1.77 14.81
C PRO A 225 1.91 -1.43 15.54
N PHE A 226 1.88 -0.46 16.47
CA PHE A 226 3.10 -0.01 17.16
C PHE A 226 3.51 -0.93 18.31
N PHE A 227 2.57 -1.47 19.08
CA PHE A 227 2.88 -2.16 20.34
C PHE A 227 2.60 -3.66 20.34
N LYS A 228 1.69 -4.17 19.50
CA LYS A 228 1.31 -5.59 19.48
C LYS A 228 1.86 -6.32 18.26
N ALA A 229 1.45 -5.92 17.06
CA ALA A 229 1.76 -6.62 15.82
C ALA A 229 3.28 -6.73 15.59
N SER A 230 4.03 -5.66 15.87
CA SER A 230 5.49 -5.62 15.76
C SER A 230 6.23 -6.67 16.60
N ARG A 231 5.60 -7.21 17.64
CA ARG A 231 6.14 -8.26 18.53
C ARG A 231 5.60 -9.65 18.23
N MET A 232 4.58 -9.75 17.36
CA MET A 232 3.98 -11.03 17.01
C MET A 232 4.91 -11.82 16.10
N PRO A 233 5.13 -13.12 16.39
CA PRO A 233 5.87 -14.00 15.50
C PRO A 233 5.27 -13.94 14.09
N TRP A 234 6.12 -13.86 13.06
CA TRP A 234 5.73 -13.96 11.65
C TRP A 234 4.91 -12.78 11.08
N TYR A 235 4.63 -11.75 11.90
CA TYR A 235 4.17 -10.46 11.38
C TYR A 235 5.29 -9.72 10.65
N LEU A 236 6.52 -9.81 11.15
CA LEU A 236 7.71 -9.24 10.52
C LEU A 236 8.13 -10.10 9.31
N LEU A 237 8.15 -9.50 8.12
CA LEU A 237 8.68 -10.11 6.90
C LEU A 237 9.82 -9.24 6.38
N LEU A 238 11.06 -9.64 6.66
CA LEU A 238 12.25 -8.93 6.21
C LEU A 238 12.56 -9.25 4.74
N PRO A 239 13.23 -8.33 4.01
CA PRO A 239 13.62 -8.59 2.64
C PRO A 239 14.60 -9.77 2.56
N THR A 240 14.41 -10.61 1.56
CA THR A 240 15.37 -11.64 1.15
C THR A 240 16.66 -11.01 0.62
N VAL A 241 17.74 -11.79 0.55
CA VAL A 241 19.03 -11.33 -0.03
C VAL A 241 18.84 -10.76 -1.44
N HIS A 242 18.04 -11.41 -2.29
CA HIS A 242 17.73 -10.92 -3.62
C HIS A 242 17.02 -9.56 -3.61
N GLN A 243 16.08 -9.36 -2.69
CA GLN A 243 15.39 -8.08 -2.51
C GLN A 243 16.34 -6.99 -2.02
N ILE A 244 17.22 -7.31 -1.08
CA ILE A 244 18.27 -6.38 -0.61
C ILE A 244 19.18 -5.97 -1.77
N LEU A 245 19.64 -6.91 -2.60
CA LEU A 245 20.49 -6.62 -3.75
C LEU A 245 19.81 -5.69 -4.76
N THR A 246 18.51 -5.88 -5.03
CA THR A 246 17.74 -4.98 -5.90
C THR A 246 17.64 -3.57 -5.32
N ILE A 247 17.41 -3.43 -4.02
CA ILE A 247 17.37 -2.12 -3.35
C ILE A 247 18.75 -1.47 -3.42
N LEU A 248 19.83 -2.21 -3.11
CA LEU A 248 21.19 -1.71 -3.20
C LEU A 248 21.53 -1.25 -4.61
N ALA A 249 21.19 -2.03 -5.64
CA ALA A 249 21.37 -1.62 -7.04
C ALA A 249 20.61 -0.32 -7.35
N LEU A 250 19.35 -0.18 -6.89
CA LEU A 250 18.59 1.06 -7.04
C LEU A 250 19.30 2.27 -6.43
N PHE A 251 19.83 2.16 -5.21
CA PHE A 251 20.53 3.27 -4.56
C PHE A 251 21.94 3.50 -5.11
N PHE A 252 22.63 2.44 -5.56
CA PHE A 252 23.94 2.54 -6.19
C PHE A 252 23.90 3.26 -7.54
N LEU A 253 22.75 3.25 -8.24
CA LEU A 253 22.54 4.16 -9.36
C LEU A 253 22.73 5.63 -8.96
N PHE A 254 22.44 6.04 -7.73
CA PHE A 254 22.54 7.43 -7.29
C PHE A 254 23.87 7.79 -6.62
N THR A 255 24.87 6.88 -6.66
CA THR A 255 26.22 7.15 -6.15
C THR A 255 26.86 8.43 -6.74
N PRO A 256 26.73 8.77 -8.04
CA PRO A 256 27.32 10.01 -8.56
C PRO A 256 26.86 11.29 -7.84
N ILE A 257 25.59 11.38 -7.42
CA ILE A 257 25.09 12.54 -6.66
C ILE A 257 25.67 12.56 -5.25
N LEU A 258 25.76 11.41 -4.59
CA LEU A 258 26.26 11.32 -3.22
C LEU A 258 27.70 11.82 -3.10
N PHE A 259 28.53 11.61 -4.12
CA PHE A 259 29.93 12.07 -4.16
C PHE A 259 30.13 13.49 -4.72
N ASN A 260 29.08 14.16 -5.22
CA ASN A 260 29.18 15.51 -5.77
C ASN A 260 28.86 16.61 -4.73
N ASN A 261 28.60 16.23 -3.46
CA ASN A 261 28.36 17.12 -2.31
C ASN A 261 27.31 18.23 -2.52
N ARG A 262 26.33 18.00 -3.41
CA ARG A 262 25.23 18.94 -3.66
C ARG A 262 24.09 18.69 -2.69
N PHE A 263 24.13 19.34 -1.52
CA PHE A 263 23.14 19.18 -0.43
C PHE A 263 21.69 19.05 -0.92
N LYS A 264 21.27 19.87 -1.88
CA LYS A 264 19.90 19.89 -2.42
C LYS A 264 19.50 18.60 -3.14
N THR A 265 20.36 18.07 -4.02
CA THR A 265 20.08 16.82 -4.74
C THR A 265 20.31 15.62 -3.82
N THR A 266 21.32 15.68 -2.96
CA THR A 266 21.59 14.67 -1.94
C THR A 266 20.40 14.52 -0.98
N LEU A 267 19.75 15.62 -0.59
CA LEU A 267 18.55 15.59 0.25
C LEU A 267 17.43 14.75 -0.37
N ILE A 268 17.19 14.87 -1.68
CA ILE A 268 16.13 14.10 -2.36
C ILE A 268 16.50 12.60 -2.39
N VAL A 269 17.77 12.26 -2.66
CA VAL A 269 18.24 10.86 -2.62
C VAL A 269 18.12 10.26 -1.22
N LEU A 270 18.55 10.98 -0.19
CA LEU A 270 18.40 10.57 1.21
C LEU A 270 16.93 10.45 1.63
N THR A 271 16.05 11.31 1.08
CA THR A 271 14.61 11.19 1.29
C THR A 271 14.08 9.90 0.67
N GLY A 272 14.49 9.55 -0.55
CA GLY A 272 14.19 8.26 -1.17
C GLY A 272 14.67 7.08 -0.31
N PHE A 273 15.84 7.18 0.31
CA PHE A 273 16.37 6.17 1.23
C PHE A 273 15.50 6.01 2.48
N VAL A 274 15.09 7.10 3.12
CA VAL A 274 14.17 7.05 4.28
C VAL A 274 12.83 6.39 3.90
N LEU A 275 12.33 6.64 2.71
CA LEU A 275 11.05 6.05 2.25
C LEU A 275 11.10 4.53 2.11
N VAL A 276 12.28 3.89 2.10
CA VAL A 276 12.39 2.41 2.19
C VAL A 276 11.76 1.88 3.48
N LEU A 277 11.74 2.67 4.56
CA LEU A 277 11.10 2.31 5.83
C LEU A 277 9.58 2.10 5.70
N PHE A 278 8.95 2.51 4.59
CA PHE A 278 7.53 2.24 4.34
C PHE A 278 7.24 0.75 4.10
N ALA A 279 8.27 -0.02 3.74
CA ALA A 279 8.22 -1.47 3.61
C ALA A 279 8.37 -2.19 4.96
N TYR A 280 8.54 -1.48 6.08
CA TYR A 280 8.51 -2.07 7.42
C TYR A 280 7.07 -2.10 7.96
N PRO A 281 6.62 -3.19 8.61
CA PRO A 281 7.37 -4.39 8.96
C PRO A 281 7.28 -5.55 7.95
N ARG A 282 6.52 -5.40 6.87
CA ARG A 282 6.35 -6.46 5.86
C ARG A 282 6.87 -5.99 4.52
N PHE A 283 8.01 -6.54 4.11
CA PHE A 283 8.68 -6.14 2.89
C PHE A 283 8.01 -6.74 1.66
N ASP A 284 7.73 -5.87 0.69
CA ASP A 284 7.47 -6.21 -0.70
C ASP A 284 7.83 -4.96 -1.56
N TYR A 285 8.12 -5.16 -2.84
CA TYR A 285 8.64 -4.10 -3.70
C TYR A 285 7.65 -2.95 -3.91
N PHE A 286 6.34 -3.21 -3.90
CA PHE A 286 5.32 -2.18 -4.12
C PHE A 286 5.27 -1.14 -2.98
N HIS A 287 5.79 -1.47 -1.79
CA HIS A 287 5.98 -0.50 -0.71
C HIS A 287 7.07 0.54 -1.02
N LEU A 288 7.92 0.28 -2.03
CA LEU A 288 9.02 1.17 -2.43
C LEU A 288 8.61 2.15 -3.55
N ILE A 289 7.37 2.12 -4.03
CA ILE A 289 6.89 3.07 -5.06
C ILE A 289 7.13 4.53 -4.64
N PRO A 290 6.78 4.99 -3.41
CA PRO A 290 7.11 6.35 -2.98
C PRO A 290 8.61 6.69 -3.06
N SER A 291 9.48 5.74 -2.68
CA SER A 291 10.94 5.89 -2.75
C SER A 291 11.41 6.06 -4.20
N LEU A 292 10.96 5.17 -5.08
CA LEU A 292 11.29 5.19 -6.51
C LEU A 292 10.84 6.50 -7.18
N THR A 293 9.61 6.95 -6.90
CA THR A 293 9.09 8.18 -7.48
C THR A 293 9.88 9.41 -6.99
N VAL A 294 10.27 9.48 -5.72
CA VAL A 294 11.13 10.56 -5.21
C VAL A 294 12.53 10.53 -5.83
N LEU A 295 13.14 9.34 -5.95
CA LEU A 295 14.44 9.16 -6.60
C LEU A 295 14.41 9.62 -8.07
N SER A 296 13.33 9.31 -8.78
CA SER A 296 13.15 9.67 -10.19
C SER A 296 13.34 11.16 -10.47
N LEU A 297 12.96 12.04 -9.52
CA LEU A 297 13.12 13.50 -9.65
C LEU A 297 14.57 13.91 -9.89
N THR A 298 15.54 13.16 -9.34
CA THR A 298 16.98 13.50 -9.42
C THR A 298 17.79 12.67 -10.42
N PHE A 299 17.19 11.65 -11.02
CA PHE A 299 17.87 10.78 -11.99
C PHE A 299 18.59 11.55 -13.14
N PRO A 300 18.03 12.62 -13.72
CA PRO A 300 18.69 13.35 -14.81
C PRO A 300 19.97 14.07 -14.34
N ASP A 301 19.93 14.67 -13.16
CA ASP A 301 21.08 15.35 -12.56
C ASP A 301 22.14 14.35 -12.08
N ASN A 302 21.72 13.12 -11.79
CA ASN A 302 22.62 12.00 -11.54
C ASN A 302 23.41 11.62 -12.80
N LEU A 303 22.76 11.52 -13.96
CA LEU A 303 23.44 11.28 -15.25
C LEU A 303 24.44 12.39 -15.60
N LYS A 304 24.13 13.66 -15.30
CA LYS A 304 25.08 14.77 -15.47
C LYS A 304 26.29 14.64 -14.53
N SER A 305 26.05 14.22 -13.30
CA SER A 305 27.10 14.05 -12.29
C SER A 305 28.02 12.88 -12.64
N LEU A 306 27.49 11.80 -13.23
CA LEU A 306 28.24 10.62 -13.65
C LEU A 306 29.47 10.97 -14.51
N LYS A 307 29.33 11.91 -15.45
CA LYS A 307 30.42 12.37 -16.34
C LYS A 307 31.62 12.97 -15.59
N LYS A 308 31.42 13.43 -14.35
CA LYS A 308 32.45 14.07 -13.51
C LYS A 308 33.04 13.14 -12.44
N THR A 309 32.55 11.90 -12.35
CA THR A 309 32.98 10.94 -11.33
C THR A 309 34.15 10.06 -11.78
N LYS A 310 34.86 9.47 -10.80
CA LYS A 310 35.95 8.49 -11.01
C LYS A 310 35.44 7.20 -11.65
N LEU A 311 36.33 6.44 -12.29
CA LEU A 311 36.00 5.16 -12.96
C LEU A 311 35.24 4.20 -12.03
N ALA A 312 35.68 4.03 -10.78
CA ALA A 312 35.02 3.14 -9.82
C ALA A 312 33.52 3.46 -9.61
N ILE A 313 33.16 4.75 -9.49
CA ILE A 313 31.76 5.17 -9.33
C ILE A 313 30.97 4.90 -10.61
N ARG A 314 31.59 5.11 -11.79
CA ARG A 314 30.97 4.78 -13.07
C ARG A 314 30.73 3.28 -13.21
N SER A 315 31.67 2.45 -12.79
CA SER A 315 31.52 1.00 -12.79
C SER A 315 30.38 0.54 -11.88
N ILE A 316 30.29 1.08 -10.66
CA ILE A 316 29.19 0.80 -9.73
C ILE A 316 27.84 1.19 -10.35
N PHE A 317 27.75 2.38 -10.95
CA PHE A 317 26.56 2.84 -11.67
C PHE A 317 26.17 1.87 -12.80
N THR A 318 27.12 1.52 -13.66
CA THR A 318 26.86 0.66 -14.83
C THR A 318 26.44 -0.75 -14.42
N LEU A 319 27.12 -1.36 -13.45
CA LEU A 319 26.76 -2.70 -12.95
C LEU A 319 25.36 -2.70 -12.32
N SER A 320 25.03 -1.65 -11.56
CA SER A 320 23.69 -1.48 -10.97
C SER A 320 22.61 -1.32 -12.04
N LEU A 321 22.91 -0.56 -13.10
CA LEU A 321 21.99 -0.39 -14.23
C LEU A 321 21.75 -1.71 -14.96
N ILE A 322 22.81 -2.48 -15.25
CA ILE A 322 22.70 -3.80 -15.89
C ILE A 322 21.85 -4.73 -15.02
N PHE A 323 22.11 -4.78 -13.70
CA PHE A 323 21.35 -5.60 -12.77
C PHE A 323 19.85 -5.25 -12.80
N LEU A 324 19.50 -3.96 -12.76
CA LEU A 324 18.11 -3.52 -12.78
C LEU A 324 17.43 -3.75 -14.13
N ILE A 325 18.16 -3.68 -15.24
CA ILE A 325 17.65 -4.08 -16.56
C ILE A 325 17.31 -5.56 -16.58
N VAL A 326 18.22 -6.44 -16.12
CA VAL A 326 17.97 -7.89 -16.03
C VAL A 326 16.78 -8.19 -15.13
N PHE A 327 16.70 -7.53 -13.96
CA PHE A 327 15.57 -7.62 -13.05
C PHE A 327 14.25 -7.24 -13.73
N THR A 328 14.23 -6.12 -14.46
CA THR A 328 13.06 -5.64 -15.21
C THR A 328 12.62 -6.62 -16.29
N ILE A 329 13.57 -7.11 -17.11
CA ILE A 329 13.29 -8.08 -18.17
C ILE A 329 12.72 -9.37 -17.59
N ARG A 330 13.30 -9.88 -16.50
CA ARG A 330 12.81 -11.10 -15.82
C ARG A 330 11.40 -10.90 -15.28
N TYR A 331 11.11 -9.74 -14.69
CA TYR A 331 9.78 -9.41 -14.21
C TYR A 331 8.76 -9.40 -15.35
N LEU A 332 9.07 -8.72 -16.46
CA LEU A 332 8.20 -8.65 -17.63
C LEU A 332 7.92 -10.06 -18.17
N LYS A 333 8.95 -10.90 -18.34
CA LYS A 333 8.78 -12.28 -18.82
C LYS A 333 7.80 -13.09 -17.96
N ASN A 334 7.81 -12.89 -16.65
CA ASN A 334 7.00 -13.66 -15.71
C ASN A 334 5.60 -13.10 -15.48
N ASN A 335 5.38 -11.80 -15.77
CA ASN A 335 4.14 -11.09 -15.42
C ASN A 335 3.40 -10.53 -16.64
N TRP A 336 3.89 -10.76 -17.86
CA TRP A 336 3.22 -10.33 -19.07
C TRP A 336 1.91 -11.11 -19.27
N THR A 337 0.82 -10.38 -19.53
CA THR A 337 -0.52 -10.90 -19.88
C THR A 337 -1.09 -11.91 -18.88
N GLN A 338 -0.66 -11.84 -17.62
CA GLN A 338 -1.18 -12.70 -16.54
C GLN A 338 -2.52 -12.20 -16.02
N GLU A 339 -3.33 -13.11 -15.47
CA GLU A 339 -4.61 -12.79 -14.84
C GLU A 339 -4.43 -11.85 -13.63
N VAL A 340 -5.48 -11.10 -13.31
CA VAL A 340 -5.50 -10.22 -12.13
C VAL A 340 -5.24 -11.04 -10.89
N ARG A 341 -4.19 -10.71 -10.16
CA ARG A 341 -3.80 -11.44 -8.94
C ARG A 341 -4.92 -11.35 -7.90
N PHE A 342 -5.26 -12.49 -7.29
CA PHE A 342 -6.37 -12.70 -6.35
C PHE A 342 -7.77 -12.67 -6.97
N PHE A 343 -7.90 -12.39 -8.27
CA PHE A 343 -9.18 -12.41 -8.98
C PHE A 343 -9.08 -13.28 -10.24
N GLU A 344 -8.33 -14.37 -10.12
CA GLU A 344 -8.19 -15.39 -11.15
C GLU A 344 -9.56 -16.03 -11.47
N LYS A 345 -9.65 -16.66 -12.64
CA LYS A 345 -10.92 -17.27 -13.09
C LYS A 345 -11.49 -18.31 -12.13
N ASP A 346 -10.63 -19.03 -11.40
CA ASP A 346 -11.06 -19.99 -10.36
C ASP A 346 -11.85 -19.29 -9.24
N ILE A 347 -11.39 -18.11 -8.79
CA ILE A 347 -12.06 -17.32 -7.75
C ILE A 347 -13.40 -16.78 -8.24
N ALA A 348 -13.44 -16.25 -9.47
CA ALA A 348 -14.68 -15.79 -10.08
C ALA A 348 -15.68 -16.93 -10.29
N GLY A 349 -15.20 -18.11 -10.70
CA GLY A 349 -16.00 -19.32 -10.83
C GLY A 349 -16.57 -19.79 -9.49
N ALA A 350 -15.75 -19.84 -8.44
CA ALA A 350 -16.18 -20.19 -7.09
C ALA A 350 -17.25 -19.21 -6.56
N ALA A 351 -17.10 -17.90 -6.80
CA ALA A 351 -18.10 -16.90 -6.41
C ALA A 351 -19.44 -17.07 -7.16
N LEU A 352 -19.42 -17.44 -8.44
CA LEU A 352 -20.62 -17.75 -9.21
C LEU A 352 -21.30 -19.03 -8.71
N THR A 353 -20.52 -20.07 -8.39
CA THR A 353 -21.06 -21.30 -7.78
C THR A 353 -21.69 -21.00 -6.43
N LEU A 354 -21.03 -20.18 -5.60
CA LEU A 354 -21.55 -19.79 -4.30
C LEU A 354 -22.88 -19.03 -4.42
N SER A 355 -22.95 -18.05 -5.32
CA SER A 355 -24.16 -17.24 -5.49
C SER A 355 -25.36 -18.03 -6.01
N LYS A 356 -25.14 -19.09 -6.80
CA LYS A 356 -26.19 -20.00 -7.28
C LYS A 356 -26.71 -20.98 -6.22
N ASN A 357 -25.86 -21.35 -5.25
CA ASN A 357 -26.18 -22.39 -4.26
C ASN A 357 -26.58 -21.83 -2.88
N THR A 358 -26.62 -20.50 -2.72
CA THR A 358 -26.97 -19.83 -1.47
C THR A 358 -27.90 -18.66 -1.72
N ASN A 359 -28.61 -18.19 -0.70
CA ASN A 359 -29.46 -17.01 -0.78
C ASN A 359 -28.71 -15.74 -0.34
N PRO A 360 -29.09 -14.55 -0.82
CA PRO A 360 -28.45 -13.29 -0.42
C PRO A 360 -28.41 -13.01 1.09
N GLY A 361 -29.37 -13.55 1.86
CA GLY A 361 -29.41 -13.40 3.31
C GLY A 361 -28.61 -14.46 4.09
N ASP A 362 -28.04 -15.46 3.43
CA ASP A 362 -27.24 -16.48 4.11
C ASP A 362 -25.90 -15.90 4.54
N SER A 363 -25.58 -16.07 5.83
CA SER A 363 -24.27 -15.73 6.39
C SER A 363 -23.25 -16.82 6.04
N ILE A 364 -22.13 -16.42 5.46
CA ILE A 364 -21.10 -17.34 4.93
C ILE A 364 -19.74 -17.02 5.54
N TYR A 365 -19.22 -17.96 6.32
CA TYR A 365 -17.86 -17.86 6.84
C TYR A 365 -16.85 -18.47 5.86
N ILE A 366 -15.68 -17.85 5.73
CA ILE A 366 -14.59 -18.34 4.88
C ILE A 366 -13.47 -18.83 5.78
N GLN A 367 -13.22 -20.14 5.72
CA GLN A 367 -12.16 -20.83 6.44
C GLN A 367 -10.97 -21.06 5.51
N ASN A 368 -9.86 -20.39 5.79
CA ASN A 368 -8.59 -20.44 5.05
C ASN A 368 -8.71 -20.14 3.53
N GLY A 369 -9.82 -19.55 3.12
CA GLY A 369 -10.17 -19.31 1.73
C GLY A 369 -9.99 -17.84 1.29
N PRO A 370 -10.23 -17.55 0.02
CA PRO A 370 -10.16 -16.21 -0.53
C PRO A 370 -11.40 -15.36 -0.20
N ASP A 371 -11.24 -14.36 0.67
CA ASP A 371 -12.35 -13.52 1.18
C ASP A 371 -13.04 -12.65 0.13
N GLN A 372 -12.37 -12.32 -0.97
CA GLN A 372 -12.94 -11.57 -2.10
C GLN A 372 -14.15 -12.26 -2.73
N ILE A 373 -14.32 -13.58 -2.51
CA ILE A 373 -15.52 -14.32 -2.91
C ILE A 373 -16.80 -13.70 -2.30
N LEU A 374 -16.75 -13.13 -1.10
CA LEU A 374 -17.90 -12.48 -0.45
C LEU A 374 -18.45 -11.35 -1.31
N ALA A 375 -17.58 -10.44 -1.74
CA ALA A 375 -17.95 -9.30 -2.55
C ALA A 375 -18.42 -9.71 -3.96
N LEU A 376 -17.76 -10.71 -4.57
CA LEU A 376 -18.09 -11.19 -5.91
C LEU A 376 -19.39 -12.00 -5.96
N SER A 377 -19.72 -12.74 -4.89
CA SER A 377 -20.94 -13.53 -4.79
C SER A 377 -22.13 -12.76 -4.20
N GLY A 378 -21.88 -11.57 -3.63
CA GLY A 378 -22.88 -10.78 -2.93
C GLY A 378 -23.34 -11.48 -1.65
N ARG A 379 -22.40 -11.99 -0.84
CA ARG A 379 -22.66 -12.68 0.42
C ARG A 379 -21.90 -12.02 1.56
N LEU A 380 -22.47 -12.08 2.76
CA LEU A 380 -21.91 -11.44 3.94
C LEU A 380 -21.37 -12.48 4.92
N PRO A 381 -20.22 -12.21 5.56
CA PRO A 381 -19.71 -13.05 6.62
C PRO A 381 -20.42 -12.79 7.96
N PRO A 382 -20.26 -13.66 8.95
CA PRO A 382 -20.65 -13.34 10.32
C PRO A 382 -19.82 -12.16 10.87
N LYS A 383 -20.38 -11.47 11.87
CA LYS A 383 -19.74 -10.35 12.58
C LYS A 383 -19.20 -10.82 13.93
N PRO A 384 -18.00 -10.41 14.35
CA PRO A 384 -17.02 -9.66 13.57
C PRO A 384 -16.37 -10.52 12.49
N TRP A 385 -15.94 -9.90 11.40
CA TRP A 385 -15.17 -10.53 10.33
C TRP A 385 -13.70 -10.13 10.42
N ALA A 386 -12.84 -11.09 10.10
CA ALA A 386 -11.40 -10.94 10.08
C ALA A 386 -10.82 -11.84 8.98
N ASP A 387 -9.83 -11.33 8.24
CA ASP A 387 -8.93 -12.19 7.49
C ASP A 387 -8.30 -13.21 8.46
N GLU A 388 -8.09 -14.45 8.02
CA GLU A 388 -7.46 -15.50 8.83
C GLU A 388 -5.94 -15.32 8.98
N PHE A 389 -5.51 -14.08 9.24
CA PHE A 389 -4.13 -13.79 9.55
C PHE A 389 -3.83 -14.16 11.00
N PRO A 390 -2.66 -14.80 11.27
CA PRO A 390 -2.31 -15.21 12.63
C PRO A 390 -2.20 -14.02 13.58
N TRP A 391 -1.66 -12.89 13.12
CA TRP A 391 -1.56 -11.68 13.93
C TRP A 391 -2.89 -11.00 14.23
N TYR A 392 -3.98 -11.39 13.56
CA TYR A 392 -5.33 -10.99 13.94
C TYR A 392 -5.90 -12.00 14.93
N LEU A 393 -6.01 -13.26 14.52
CA LEU A 393 -6.76 -14.27 15.28
C LEU A 393 -6.05 -14.77 16.56
N GLU A 394 -4.76 -14.48 16.75
CA GLU A 394 -4.05 -14.76 18.01
C GLU A 394 -4.18 -13.62 19.04
N ILE A 395 -4.96 -12.56 18.74
CA ILE A 395 -5.35 -11.57 19.75
C ILE A 395 -6.33 -12.24 20.73
N PRO A 396 -6.16 -12.06 22.06
CA PRO A 396 -7.02 -12.67 23.07
C PRO A 396 -8.52 -12.48 22.78
N ASP A 397 -9.26 -13.58 22.93
CA ASP A 397 -10.72 -13.70 22.76
C ASP A 397 -11.28 -13.39 21.37
N LEU A 398 -10.44 -13.11 20.37
CA LEU A 398 -10.94 -12.79 19.04
C LEU A 398 -11.51 -14.01 18.30
N GLN A 399 -10.88 -15.18 18.43
CA GLN A 399 -11.42 -16.42 17.87
C GLN A 399 -12.80 -16.75 18.46
N LYS A 400 -12.96 -16.67 19.78
CA LYS A 400 -14.26 -16.82 20.46
C LYS A 400 -15.30 -15.85 19.94
N LYS A 401 -14.96 -14.56 19.76
CA LYS A 401 -15.88 -13.57 19.20
C LYS A 401 -16.36 -13.93 17.79
N VAL A 402 -15.47 -14.47 16.95
CA VAL A 402 -15.83 -14.96 15.61
C VAL A 402 -16.77 -16.16 15.71
N ILE A 403 -16.48 -17.13 16.60
CA ILE A 403 -17.35 -18.29 16.85
C ILE A 403 -18.73 -17.86 17.33
N ASP A 404 -18.81 -16.96 18.31
CA ASP A 404 -20.07 -16.38 18.78
C ASP A 404 -20.85 -15.73 17.63
N GLY A 405 -20.15 -15.09 16.70
CA GLY A 405 -20.74 -14.49 15.50
C GLY A 405 -21.34 -15.53 14.56
N ILE A 406 -20.60 -16.61 14.30
CA ILE A 406 -21.04 -17.77 13.50
C ILE A 406 -22.28 -18.41 14.12
N GLU A 407 -22.28 -18.60 15.45
CA GLU A 407 -23.39 -19.18 16.20
C GLU A 407 -24.63 -18.30 16.17
N LYS A 408 -24.50 -17.02 16.57
CA LYS A 408 -25.61 -16.07 16.68
C LYS A 408 -26.28 -15.80 15.34
N GLN A 409 -25.51 -15.76 14.26
CA GLN A 409 -26.05 -15.54 12.90
C GLN A 409 -26.45 -16.84 12.21
N ASN A 410 -26.30 -17.99 12.89
CA ASN A 410 -26.63 -19.31 12.37
C ASN A 410 -26.07 -19.53 10.96
N SER A 411 -24.77 -19.23 10.76
CA SER A 411 -24.13 -19.37 9.45
C SER A 411 -24.20 -20.83 9.00
N LYS A 412 -25.05 -21.13 8.01
CA LYS A 412 -25.29 -22.50 7.55
C LYS A 412 -24.15 -23.05 6.71
N PHE A 413 -23.40 -22.15 6.08
CA PHE A 413 -22.44 -22.46 5.04
C PHE A 413 -21.05 -21.94 5.38
N ILE A 414 -20.04 -22.78 5.11
CA ILE A 414 -18.63 -22.43 5.23
C ILE A 414 -17.97 -22.69 3.88
N ILE A 415 -17.16 -21.75 3.42
CA ILE A 415 -16.21 -21.98 2.33
C ILE A 415 -14.89 -22.37 2.94
N PHE A 416 -14.35 -23.51 2.56
CA PHE A 416 -13.17 -24.08 3.17
C PHE A 416 -12.09 -24.35 2.13
N LYS A 417 -10.88 -23.84 2.38
CA LYS A 417 -9.67 -24.31 1.71
C LYS A 417 -8.89 -25.19 2.68
N PRO A 418 -8.48 -26.42 2.32
CA PRO A 418 -7.55 -27.20 3.11
C PRO A 418 -6.31 -26.39 3.49
N TYR A 419 -5.85 -26.54 4.73
CA TYR A 419 -4.62 -25.90 5.20
C TYR A 419 -3.42 -26.48 4.46
N ASP A 420 -2.56 -25.59 3.98
CA ASP A 420 -1.31 -25.95 3.30
C ASP A 420 -0.32 -26.57 4.32
N VAL A 421 0.66 -27.33 3.83
CA VAL A 421 1.70 -27.93 4.69
C VAL A 421 2.88 -26.96 4.84
N GLY A 422 3.20 -26.58 6.07
CA GLY A 422 4.35 -25.71 6.33
C GLY A 422 4.46 -25.25 7.79
N PRO A 423 5.24 -24.19 8.07
CA PRO A 423 5.32 -23.57 9.38
C PRO A 423 3.98 -22.99 9.87
N ARG A 424 3.65 -23.24 11.14
CA ARG A 424 2.33 -22.99 11.77
C ARG A 424 1.70 -21.61 11.51
N TYR A 425 2.50 -20.56 11.34
CA TYR A 425 2.01 -19.18 11.24
C TYR A 425 2.21 -18.58 9.83
N GLU A 426 2.50 -19.40 8.84
CA GLU A 426 2.50 -18.96 7.44
C GLU A 426 1.07 -18.84 6.90
N LEU A 427 0.87 -17.90 5.98
CA LEU A 427 -0.43 -17.71 5.31
C LEU A 427 -0.78 -18.97 4.50
N GLY A 428 -2.03 -19.42 4.59
CA GLY A 428 -2.50 -20.67 3.97
C GLY A 428 -2.25 -21.92 4.82
N VAL A 429 -1.25 -21.90 5.71
CA VAL A 429 -0.92 -22.98 6.65
C VAL A 429 -1.59 -22.75 8.02
N TYR A 430 -1.69 -21.49 8.43
CA TYR A 430 -2.17 -21.12 9.76
C TYR A 430 -3.59 -21.61 10.02
N ARG A 431 -3.73 -22.48 11.03
CA ARG A 431 -5.00 -23.02 11.52
C ARG A 431 -5.38 -22.35 12.85
N PRO A 432 -6.35 -21.42 12.89
CA PRO A 432 -6.87 -20.86 14.14
C PRO A 432 -7.59 -21.96 14.91
N ARG A 433 -6.99 -22.43 16.01
CA ARG A 433 -7.39 -23.68 16.69
C ARG A 433 -8.85 -23.67 17.11
N GLU A 434 -9.29 -22.63 17.83
CA GLU A 434 -10.65 -22.59 18.38
C GLU A 434 -11.70 -22.57 17.26
N ILE A 435 -11.48 -21.74 16.23
CA ILE A 435 -12.40 -21.65 15.08
C ILE A 435 -12.41 -22.97 14.32
N ALA A 436 -11.23 -23.49 13.95
CA ALA A 436 -11.14 -24.68 13.13
C ALA A 436 -11.74 -25.91 13.85
N ASP A 437 -11.45 -26.08 15.14
CA ASP A 437 -12.00 -27.18 15.95
C ASP A 437 -13.53 -27.06 16.07
N TYR A 438 -14.06 -25.85 16.29
CA TYR A 438 -15.50 -25.60 16.29
C TYR A 438 -16.14 -25.95 14.94
N LEU A 439 -15.55 -25.53 13.82
CA LEU A 439 -16.09 -25.80 12.49
C LEU A 439 -16.04 -27.30 12.14
N ASP A 440 -14.96 -27.99 12.47
CA ASP A 440 -14.82 -29.44 12.22
C ASP A 440 -15.82 -30.25 13.08
N ALA A 441 -16.10 -29.78 14.30
CA ALA A 441 -17.11 -30.37 15.18
C ALA A 441 -18.54 -30.16 14.67
N ASN A 442 -18.86 -29.00 14.10
CA ASN A 442 -20.25 -28.58 13.80
C ASN A 442 -20.63 -28.61 12.32
N TYR A 443 -19.70 -28.79 11.38
CA TYR A 443 -19.95 -28.76 9.93
C TYR A 443 -19.38 -30.01 9.24
N LYS A 444 -19.97 -30.40 8.11
CA LYS A 444 -19.50 -31.51 7.26
C LYS A 444 -19.18 -30.99 5.86
N ASN A 445 -18.11 -31.49 5.26
CA ASN A 445 -17.78 -31.24 3.86
C ASN A 445 -18.90 -31.81 2.97
N LEU A 446 -19.45 -30.98 2.10
CA LEU A 446 -20.55 -31.35 1.21
C LEU A 446 -20.04 -31.59 -0.22
N VAL A 447 -19.47 -30.55 -0.85
CA VAL A 447 -19.11 -30.52 -2.27
C VAL A 447 -17.88 -29.65 -2.50
N GLN A 448 -16.99 -30.08 -3.40
CA GLN A 448 -15.91 -29.25 -3.91
C GLN A 448 -16.47 -28.25 -4.95
N ILE A 449 -16.23 -26.95 -4.75
CA ILE A 449 -16.79 -25.86 -5.57
C ILE A 449 -15.76 -25.20 -6.50
N SER A 450 -14.48 -25.53 -6.33
CA SER A 450 -13.35 -25.07 -7.15
C SER A 450 -12.20 -26.07 -7.02
N ASP A 451 -11.11 -25.89 -7.77
CA ASP A 451 -9.91 -26.76 -7.69
C ASP A 451 -9.36 -26.87 -6.25
N THR A 452 -9.57 -25.83 -5.43
CA THR A 452 -9.01 -25.77 -4.07
C THR A 452 -10.05 -25.51 -2.97
N LEU A 453 -11.30 -25.21 -3.33
CA LEU A 453 -12.34 -24.78 -2.38
C LEU A 453 -13.45 -25.80 -2.21
N TRP A 454 -13.90 -25.93 -0.97
CA TRP A 454 -14.94 -26.83 -0.52
C TRP A 454 -16.07 -26.07 0.15
N PHE A 455 -17.27 -26.62 0.04
CA PHE A 455 -18.45 -26.14 0.72
C PHE A 455 -18.74 -27.04 1.92
N LYS A 456 -18.76 -26.49 3.14
CA LYS A 456 -19.24 -27.19 4.34
C LYS A 456 -20.65 -26.72 4.71
N VAL A 457 -21.47 -27.66 5.19
CA VAL A 457 -22.83 -27.39 5.70
C VAL A 457 -22.90 -27.79 7.16
N ARG A 458 -23.65 -27.01 7.96
CA ARG A 458 -23.89 -27.31 9.37
C ARG A 458 -24.53 -28.70 9.54
N LYS A 459 -24.07 -29.45 10.56
CA LYS A 459 -24.53 -30.82 10.88
C LYS A 459 -25.96 -30.87 11.37
#